data_AF-A0A7V2TW59-F1
#
_entry.id   AF-A0A7V2TW59-F1
#
_cell.length_a   1.000
_cell.length_b   1.000
_cell.length_c   1.000
_cell.angle_alpha   90.00
_cell.angle_beta   90.00
_cell.angle_gamma   90.00
#
_symmetry.space_group_name_H-M   'P 1'
#
loop_
_entity.id
_entity.type
_entity.pdbx_description
1 polymer ?
#
loop_
_entity_poly.entity_id
_entity_poly.type
_entity_poly.pdbx_seq_one_letter_code
_entity_poly.pdbx_strand_id
1 'polypeptide(L)'
;MATQEAGKHYAEEFPRLKVGKYVGMASAPLKSTPFEPDVAMIYGDSSQLCLLLLGREYQDGYNLKCEISGHAACVYGVVPAIKTGECQVAVPCRGDHYRAMAGDEEMIFTVPRGKLDSLMAGLRAIEKTGSKLPVGYSFLPEYPLLESYRKIGQMMGYIK
;
A
#
# COMPACT_ATOMS: atom_id res chain seq x y z
N MET A 1 22.06 -16.63 -5.00
CA MET A 1 21.52 -17.36 -3.84
C MET A 1 22.61 -18.33 -3.41
N ALA A 2 23.13 -18.22 -2.19
CA ALA A 2 24.36 -18.90 -1.80
C ALA A 2 24.21 -20.44 -1.65
N THR A 3 22.98 -20.95 -1.50
CA THR A 3 22.68 -22.39 -1.44
C THR A 3 21.36 -22.71 -2.15
N GLN A 4 21.18 -23.97 -2.55
CA GLN A 4 19.90 -24.47 -3.09
C GLN A 4 18.78 -24.33 -2.04
N GLU A 5 19.09 -24.56 -0.76
CA GLU A 5 18.13 -24.44 0.33
C GLU A 5 17.60 -23.00 0.48
N ALA A 6 18.48 -22.00 0.39
CA ALA A 6 18.05 -20.60 0.41
C ALA A 6 17.13 -20.25 -0.77
N GLY A 7 17.39 -20.82 -1.96
CA GLY A 7 16.52 -20.68 -3.11
C GLY A 7 15.17 -21.36 -2.94
N LYS A 8 15.14 -22.53 -2.29
CA LYS A 8 13.92 -23.27 -1.97
C LYS A 8 13.02 -22.49 -1.00
N HIS A 9 13.56 -21.97 0.10
CA HIS A 9 12.79 -21.13 1.03
C HIS A 9 12.14 -19.93 0.32
N TYR A 10 12.91 -19.22 -0.52
CA TYR A 10 12.36 -18.11 -1.30
C TYR A 10 11.22 -18.57 -2.22
N ALA A 11 11.39 -19.69 -2.92
CA ALA A 11 10.37 -20.22 -3.82
C ALA A 11 9.11 -20.72 -3.08
N GLU A 12 9.25 -21.18 -1.84
CA GLU A 12 8.13 -21.62 -1.00
C GLU A 12 7.28 -20.43 -0.54
N GLU A 13 7.92 -19.39 -0.02
CA GLU A 13 7.29 -18.12 0.38
C GLU A 13 6.73 -17.33 -0.81
N PHE A 14 7.27 -17.53 -2.01
CA PHE A 14 6.89 -16.75 -3.20
C PHE A 14 5.38 -16.87 -3.49
N PRO A 15 4.64 -15.74 -3.45
CA PRO A 15 3.20 -15.78 -3.61
C PRO A 15 2.82 -16.21 -5.03
N ARG A 16 1.88 -17.15 -5.10
CA ARG A 16 1.43 -17.74 -6.37
C ARG A 16 -0.09 -17.86 -6.43
N LEU A 17 -0.63 -17.65 -7.63
CA LEU A 17 -2.01 -17.97 -7.97
C LEU A 17 -2.16 -19.47 -8.24
N LYS A 18 -3.39 -19.99 -8.13
CA LYS A 18 -3.68 -21.39 -8.42
C LYS A 18 -3.41 -21.68 -9.90
N VAL A 19 -2.58 -22.69 -10.16
CA VAL A 19 -2.28 -23.17 -11.52
C VAL A 19 -3.56 -23.57 -12.24
N GLY A 20 -3.69 -23.17 -13.51
CA GLY A 20 -4.85 -23.48 -14.34
C GLY A 20 -6.12 -22.67 -14.04
N LYS A 21 -6.12 -21.78 -13.03
CA LYS A 21 -7.27 -20.93 -12.71
C LYS A 21 -7.38 -19.71 -13.63
N TYR A 22 -6.25 -19.14 -14.03
CA TYR A 22 -6.18 -17.91 -14.83
C TYR A 22 -5.42 -18.20 -16.12
N VAL A 23 -5.89 -17.65 -17.25
CA VAL A 23 -5.27 -17.80 -18.56
C VAL A 23 -4.19 -16.75 -18.84
N GLY A 24 -4.18 -15.66 -18.06
CA GLY A 24 -3.24 -14.56 -18.21
C GLY A 24 -3.57 -13.38 -17.29
N MET A 25 -2.83 -12.29 -17.47
CA MET A 25 -3.02 -11.00 -16.79
C MET A 25 -3.14 -9.90 -17.85
N ALA A 26 -4.06 -8.96 -17.63
CA ALA A 26 -4.18 -7.74 -18.42
C ALA A 26 -3.90 -6.54 -17.52
N SER A 27 -3.19 -5.55 -18.05
CA SER A 27 -2.91 -4.28 -17.37
C SER A 27 -3.17 -3.12 -18.32
N ALA A 28 -3.68 -2.02 -17.79
CA ALA A 28 -3.95 -0.79 -18.52
C ALA A 28 -3.96 0.39 -17.54
N PRO A 29 -3.70 1.63 -18.01
CA PRO A 29 -3.89 2.82 -17.20
C PRO A 29 -5.34 2.91 -16.70
N LEU A 30 -5.53 3.16 -15.40
CA LEU A 30 -6.86 3.11 -14.77
C LEU A 30 -7.88 4.05 -15.43
N LYS A 31 -7.44 5.21 -15.94
CA LYS A 31 -8.31 6.20 -16.60
C LYS A 31 -8.86 5.73 -17.95
N SER A 32 -8.18 4.79 -18.62
CA SER A 32 -8.47 4.41 -20.01
C SER A 32 -8.58 2.88 -20.19
N THR A 33 -8.76 2.13 -19.11
CA THR A 33 -8.89 0.67 -19.17
C THR A 33 -10.22 0.27 -19.83
N PRO A 34 -10.22 -0.65 -20.81
CA PRO A 34 -11.45 -1.15 -21.44
C PRO A 34 -12.11 -2.29 -20.65
N PHE A 35 -11.57 -2.63 -19.47
CA PHE A 35 -12.06 -3.69 -18.60
C PHE A 35 -12.07 -3.23 -17.14
N GLU A 36 -12.90 -3.87 -16.31
CA GLU A 36 -12.88 -3.68 -14.85
C GLU A 36 -11.68 -4.41 -14.24
N PRO A 37 -10.74 -3.69 -13.59
CA PRO A 37 -9.58 -4.33 -12.99
C PRO A 37 -9.93 -4.97 -11.64
N ASP A 38 -9.31 -6.12 -11.32
CA ASP A 38 -9.43 -6.76 -10.01
C ASP A 38 -8.71 -5.96 -8.91
N VAL A 39 -7.61 -5.31 -9.27
CA VAL A 39 -6.77 -4.48 -8.39
C VAL A 39 -6.29 -3.25 -9.14
N ALA A 40 -6.06 -2.14 -8.43
CA ALA A 40 -5.37 -0.97 -8.96
C ALA A 40 -4.01 -0.81 -8.25
N MET A 41 -2.95 -0.60 -9.02
CA MET A 41 -1.60 -0.32 -8.52
C MET A 41 -1.32 1.17 -8.67
N ILE A 42 -0.85 1.79 -7.59
CA ILE A 42 -0.51 3.21 -7.51
C ILE A 42 0.98 3.28 -7.21
N TYR A 43 1.74 3.92 -8.10
CA TYR A 43 3.12 4.29 -7.87
C TYR A 43 3.13 5.70 -7.28
N GLY A 44 3.88 5.91 -6.21
CA GLY A 44 3.99 7.20 -5.56
C GLY A 44 5.07 7.22 -4.49
N ASP A 45 5.51 8.41 -4.12
CA ASP A 45 6.55 8.59 -3.10
C ASP A 45 6.07 8.22 -1.69
N SER A 46 6.98 8.29 -0.72
CA SER A 46 6.69 7.99 0.68
C SER A 46 5.61 8.89 1.31
N SER A 47 5.47 10.14 0.86
CA SER A 47 4.45 11.08 1.35
C SER A 47 3.06 10.73 0.81
N GLN A 48 2.98 10.34 -0.46
CA GLN A 48 1.76 9.84 -1.09
C GLN A 48 1.33 8.51 -0.48
N LEU A 49 2.27 7.59 -0.27
CA LEU A 49 2.01 6.31 0.40
C LEU A 49 1.47 6.52 1.82
N CYS A 50 2.03 7.45 2.59
CA CYS A 50 1.55 7.78 3.93
C CYS A 50 0.07 8.17 3.92
N LEU A 51 -0.37 9.03 2.97
CA LEU A 51 -1.79 9.38 2.84
C LEU A 51 -2.67 8.19 2.46
N LEU A 52 -2.20 7.33 1.54
CA LEU A 52 -2.94 6.12 1.15
C LEU A 52 -3.14 5.18 2.33
N LEU A 53 -2.12 5.01 3.18
CA LEU A 53 -2.19 4.20 4.40
C LEU A 53 -3.13 4.84 5.43
N LEU A 54 -3.01 6.13 5.71
CA LEU A 54 -3.93 6.85 6.60
C LEU A 54 -5.39 6.74 6.13
N GLY A 55 -5.63 6.85 4.82
CA GLY A 55 -6.95 6.68 4.23
C GLY A 55 -7.49 5.26 4.41
N ARG A 56 -6.64 4.24 4.24
CA ARG A 56 -7.01 2.84 4.50
C ARG A 56 -7.30 2.59 5.97
N GLU A 57 -6.45 3.08 6.87
CA GLU A 57 -6.53 2.87 8.31
C GLU A 57 -7.67 3.66 8.96
N TYR A 58 -8.15 4.73 8.33
CA TYR A 58 -9.31 5.48 8.80
C TYR A 58 -10.55 4.60 8.99
N GLN A 59 -10.71 3.53 8.20
CA GLN A 59 -11.92 2.72 8.22
C GLN A 59 -11.99 1.77 9.43
N ASP A 60 -10.92 1.03 9.70
CA ASP A 60 -10.90 -0.06 10.68
C ASP A 60 -9.82 0.09 11.76
N GLY A 61 -8.93 1.08 11.64
CA GLY A 61 -7.86 1.37 12.60
C GLY A 61 -6.74 0.33 12.65
N TYR A 62 -6.69 -0.62 11.70
CA TYR A 62 -5.68 -1.68 11.71
C TYR A 62 -4.52 -1.39 10.76
N ASN A 63 -3.30 -1.64 11.25
CA ASN A 63 -2.10 -1.61 10.44
C ASN A 63 -2.19 -2.58 9.26
N LEU A 64 -1.65 -2.16 8.12
CA LEU A 64 -1.55 -3.01 6.95
C LEU A 64 -0.46 -4.08 7.13
N LYS A 65 -0.85 -5.36 7.07
CA LYS A 65 0.09 -6.49 7.06
C LYS A 65 0.53 -6.80 5.63
N CYS A 66 1.83 -6.69 5.37
CA CYS A 66 2.43 -7.01 4.08
C CYS A 66 3.83 -7.59 4.25
N GLU A 67 4.25 -8.37 3.26
CA GLU A 67 5.62 -8.85 3.13
C GLU A 67 6.38 -7.90 2.21
N ILE A 68 7.53 -7.42 2.66
CA ILE A 68 8.38 -6.53 1.86
C ILE A 68 9.58 -7.32 1.33
N SER A 69 9.77 -7.25 0.01
CA SER A 69 10.85 -7.92 -0.72
C SER A 69 11.42 -7.00 -1.79
N GLY A 70 12.73 -7.07 -2.01
CA GLY A 70 13.40 -6.40 -3.14
C GLY A 70 13.25 -7.13 -4.48
N HIS A 71 12.45 -8.19 -4.51
CA HIS A 71 12.20 -9.02 -5.69
C HIS A 71 10.73 -9.00 -6.08
N ALA A 72 10.47 -9.11 -7.39
CA ALA A 72 9.15 -9.38 -7.94
C ALA A 72 8.02 -8.50 -7.36
N ALA A 73 8.24 -7.19 -7.34
CA ALA A 73 7.27 -6.22 -6.83
C ALA A 73 5.87 -6.40 -7.44
N CYS A 74 5.82 -6.69 -8.75
CA CYS A 74 4.58 -7.03 -9.45
C CYS A 74 3.84 -8.24 -8.87
N VAL A 75 4.53 -9.22 -8.31
CA VAL A 75 3.90 -10.40 -7.70
C VAL A 75 3.47 -10.11 -6.27
N TYR A 76 4.34 -9.52 -5.45
CA TYR A 76 4.02 -9.18 -4.05
C TYR A 76 2.93 -8.10 -3.93
N GLY A 77 2.83 -7.17 -4.89
CA GLY A 77 1.74 -6.19 -4.95
C GLY A 77 0.41 -6.81 -5.38
N VAL A 78 0.42 -7.72 -6.36
CA VAL A 78 -0.82 -8.19 -7.02
C VAL A 78 -1.36 -9.48 -6.43
N VAL A 79 -0.53 -10.51 -6.26
CA VAL A 79 -1.01 -11.86 -5.92
C VAL A 79 -1.61 -11.92 -4.52
N PRO A 80 -0.98 -11.37 -3.47
CA PRO A 80 -1.59 -11.31 -2.15
C PRO A 80 -2.89 -10.48 -2.17
N ALA A 81 -2.91 -9.33 -2.84
CA ALA A 81 -4.09 -8.48 -2.95
C ALA A 81 -5.30 -9.22 -3.56
N ILE A 82 -5.08 -9.98 -4.64
CA ILE A 82 -6.12 -10.82 -5.25
C ILE A 82 -6.57 -11.94 -4.30
N LYS A 83 -5.64 -12.57 -3.56
CA LYS A 83 -5.95 -13.73 -2.71
C LYS A 83 -6.68 -13.33 -1.42
N THR A 84 -6.30 -12.21 -0.81
CA THR A 84 -6.79 -11.80 0.51
C THR A 84 -7.92 -10.78 0.42
N GLY A 85 -8.02 -10.05 -0.69
CA GLY A 85 -8.92 -8.89 -0.79
C GLY A 85 -8.47 -7.70 0.05
N GLU A 86 -7.22 -7.71 0.55
CA GLU A 86 -6.62 -6.61 1.31
C GLU A 86 -5.60 -5.84 0.46
N CYS A 87 -5.36 -4.58 0.81
CA CYS A 87 -4.33 -3.76 0.17
C CYS A 87 -2.94 -4.38 0.33
N GLN A 88 -1.96 -3.93 -0.48
CA GLN A 88 -0.57 -4.33 -0.37
C GLN A 88 0.36 -3.14 -0.57
N VAL A 89 1.53 -3.21 0.06
CA VAL A 89 2.66 -2.31 -0.22
C VAL A 89 3.81 -3.14 -0.74
N ALA A 90 4.45 -2.67 -1.81
CA ALA A 90 5.64 -3.28 -2.37
C ALA A 90 6.70 -2.22 -2.66
N VAL A 91 7.96 -2.63 -2.55
CA VAL A 91 9.12 -1.83 -2.96
C VAL A 91 9.40 -2.16 -4.43
N PRO A 92 9.56 -1.18 -5.33
CA PRO A 92 9.97 -1.44 -6.70
C PRO A 92 11.23 -2.32 -6.74
N CYS A 93 11.18 -3.37 -7.54
CA CYS A 93 12.29 -4.30 -7.67
C CYS A 93 13.21 -3.89 -8.83
N ARG A 94 14.33 -4.60 -9.04
CA ARG A 94 15.22 -4.36 -10.19
C ARG A 94 14.50 -4.32 -11.54
N GLY A 95 13.48 -5.16 -11.71
CA GLY A 95 12.66 -5.14 -12.93
C GLY A 95 11.90 -3.84 -13.10
N ASP A 96 11.29 -3.34 -12.02
CA ASP A 96 10.53 -2.11 -12.04
C ASP A 96 11.43 -0.90 -12.30
N HIS A 97 12.53 -0.74 -11.55
CA HIS A 97 13.46 0.36 -11.80
C HIS A 97 14.08 0.29 -13.20
N TYR A 98 14.66 -0.86 -13.57
CA TYR A 98 15.51 -0.93 -14.77
C TYR A 98 14.71 -1.09 -16.07
N ARG A 99 13.45 -1.55 -16.00
CA ARG A 99 12.65 -1.86 -17.19
C ARG A 99 11.27 -1.21 -17.20
N ALA A 100 10.68 -0.94 -16.04
CA ALA A 100 9.38 -0.26 -15.93
C ALA A 100 9.50 1.23 -15.56
N MET A 101 10.73 1.73 -15.38
CA MET A 101 11.05 3.13 -15.10
C MET A 101 10.49 3.66 -13.77
N ALA A 102 10.30 2.79 -12.77
CA ALA A 102 9.94 3.24 -11.43
C ALA A 102 11.08 4.09 -10.84
N GLY A 103 10.74 5.25 -10.28
CA GLY A 103 11.67 6.17 -9.61
C GLY A 103 12.27 5.58 -8.33
N ASP A 104 13.43 6.07 -7.91
CA ASP A 104 14.15 5.57 -6.73
C ASP A 104 13.42 5.89 -5.41
N GLU A 105 12.61 6.94 -5.43
CA GLU A 105 11.76 7.41 -4.34
C GLU A 105 10.36 6.79 -4.34
N GLU A 106 10.01 6.05 -5.39
CA GLU A 106 8.66 5.50 -5.54
C GLU A 106 8.47 4.22 -4.72
N MET A 107 7.25 4.07 -4.24
CA MET A 107 6.70 2.90 -3.59
C MET A 107 5.41 2.50 -4.31
N ILE A 108 5.02 1.24 -4.16
CA ILE A 108 3.81 0.72 -4.81
C ILE A 108 2.77 0.46 -3.74
N PHE A 109 1.60 1.05 -3.91
CA PHE A 109 0.40 0.72 -3.14
C PHE A 109 -0.63 0.05 -4.06
N THR A 110 -1.07 -1.16 -3.69
CA THR A 110 -2.09 -1.89 -4.44
C THR A 110 -3.39 -1.94 -3.65
N VAL A 111 -4.49 -1.55 -4.28
CA VAL A 111 -5.84 -1.58 -3.70
C VAL A 111 -6.74 -2.55 -4.49
N PRO A 112 -7.33 -3.56 -3.85
CA PRO A 112 -8.36 -4.40 -4.47
C PRO A 112 -9.62 -3.62 -4.81
N ARG A 113 -10.30 -4.00 -5.89
CA ARG A 113 -11.53 -3.34 -6.35
C ARG A 113 -12.54 -3.12 -5.23
N GLY A 114 -12.78 -4.15 -4.41
CA GLY A 114 -13.75 -4.10 -3.31
C GLY A 114 -13.39 -3.14 -2.15
N LYS A 115 -12.19 -2.57 -2.14
CA LYS A 115 -11.72 -1.63 -1.10
C LYS A 115 -11.57 -0.19 -1.61
N LEU A 116 -11.77 0.06 -2.91
CA LEU A 116 -11.60 1.39 -3.51
C LEU A 116 -12.53 2.44 -2.89
N ASP A 117 -13.82 2.13 -2.75
CA ASP A 117 -14.79 3.08 -2.19
C ASP A 117 -14.46 3.45 -0.74
N SER A 118 -14.04 2.46 0.04
CA SER A 118 -13.58 2.67 1.42
C SER A 118 -12.34 3.57 1.47
N LEU A 119 -11.33 3.26 0.66
CA LEU A 119 -10.11 4.06 0.57
C LEU A 119 -10.45 5.51 0.22
N MET A 120 -11.33 5.73 -0.76
CA MET A 120 -11.76 7.07 -1.16
C MET A 120 -12.52 7.79 -0.04
N ALA A 121 -13.36 7.09 0.72
CA ALA A 121 -14.04 7.64 1.87
C ALA A 121 -13.05 8.08 2.97
N GLY A 122 -12.06 7.23 3.26
CA GLY A 122 -11.01 7.53 4.23
C GLY A 122 -10.12 8.70 3.81
N LEU A 123 -9.67 8.74 2.56
CA LEU A 123 -8.90 9.86 2.01
C LEU A 123 -9.66 11.18 2.12
N ARG A 124 -10.95 11.21 1.79
CA ARG A 124 -11.81 12.41 1.94
C ARG A 124 -12.04 12.80 3.40
N ALA A 125 -11.95 11.85 4.33
CA ALA A 125 -12.12 12.13 5.75
C ALA A 125 -10.85 12.74 6.35
N ILE A 126 -9.68 12.16 6.07
CA ILE A 126 -8.39 12.68 6.57
C ILE A 126 -8.03 14.03 5.93
N GLU A 127 -8.50 14.31 4.71
CA GLU A 127 -8.35 15.61 4.07
C GLU A 127 -8.98 16.73 4.92
N LYS A 128 -10.15 16.46 5.54
CA LYS A 128 -10.84 17.42 6.43
C LYS A 128 -10.08 17.70 7.72
N THR A 129 -9.23 16.78 8.15
CA THR A 129 -8.36 16.96 9.33
C THR A 129 -6.99 17.56 8.98
N GLY A 130 -6.77 17.92 7.70
CA GLY A 130 -5.55 18.57 7.22
C GLY A 130 -4.49 17.61 6.69
N SER A 131 -4.73 16.30 6.69
CA SER A 131 -3.83 15.30 6.10
C SER A 131 -4.00 15.31 4.58
N LYS A 132 -3.25 16.16 3.89
CA LYS A 132 -3.32 16.34 2.43
C LYS A 132 -1.97 16.77 1.85
N LEU A 133 -1.82 16.61 0.54
CA LEU A 133 -0.68 17.16 -0.21
C LEU A 133 -1.01 18.53 -0.81
N PRO A 134 -0.01 19.42 -0.99
CA PRO A 134 1.37 19.27 -0.50
C PRO A 134 1.47 19.43 1.02
N VAL A 135 2.41 18.72 1.65
CA VAL A 135 2.66 18.80 3.10
C VAL A 135 3.75 19.83 3.36
N GLY A 136 3.52 20.73 4.32
CA GLY A 136 4.55 21.66 4.80
C GLY A 136 5.41 21.03 5.89
N TYR A 137 6.72 21.27 5.84
CA TYR A 137 7.62 20.86 6.91
C TYR A 137 7.58 21.89 8.04
N SER A 138 7.37 21.43 9.27
CA SER A 138 7.49 22.25 10.47
C SER A 138 8.44 21.58 11.45
N PHE A 139 9.42 22.32 11.93
CA PHE A 139 10.25 21.91 13.06
C PHE A 139 9.88 22.76 14.26
N LEU A 140 9.41 22.13 15.32
CA LEU A 140 9.06 22.81 16.57
C LEU A 140 9.99 22.29 17.67
N PRO A 141 10.51 23.17 18.55
CA PRO A 141 11.34 22.73 19.69
C PRO A 141 10.62 21.71 20.58
N GLU A 142 9.30 21.80 20.66
CA GLU A 142 8.43 20.87 21.37
C GLU A 142 7.26 20.47 20.46
N TYR A 143 6.83 19.21 20.51
CA TYR A 143 5.67 18.74 19.75
C TYR A 143 4.39 19.27 20.39
N PRO A 144 3.59 20.12 19.70
CA PRO A 144 2.32 20.58 20.23
C PRO A 144 1.33 19.41 20.18
N LEU A 145 1.07 18.79 21.34
CA LEU A 145 0.08 17.73 21.43
C LEU A 145 -1.28 18.27 21.01
N LEU A 146 -1.77 17.85 19.84
CA LEU A 146 -3.08 18.28 19.36
C LEU A 146 -4.15 17.77 20.32
N GLU A 147 -5.16 18.60 20.55
CA GLU A 147 -6.30 18.26 21.43
C GLU A 147 -7.02 16.98 20.97
N SER A 148 -6.98 16.66 19.67
CA SER A 148 -7.49 15.40 19.14
C SER A 148 -6.75 14.17 19.70
N TYR A 149 -5.42 14.21 19.82
CA TYR A 149 -4.65 13.12 20.42
C TYR A 149 -4.93 12.99 21.92
N ARG A 150 -5.11 14.12 22.62
CA ARG A 150 -5.52 14.10 24.04
C ARG A 150 -6.88 13.44 24.21
N LYS A 151 -7.86 13.81 23.37
CA LYS A 151 -9.21 13.21 23.36
C LYS A 151 -9.17 11.72 23.01
N ILE A 152 -8.38 11.32 22.02
CA ILE A 152 -8.17 9.90 21.68
C ILE A 152 -7.58 9.15 22.89
N GLY A 153 -6.56 9.71 23.54
CA GLY A 153 -5.97 9.13 24.74
C GLY A 153 -6.96 9.00 25.90
N GLN A 154 -7.87 9.95 26.08
CA GLN A 154 -8.96 9.86 27.07
C GLN A 154 -9.99 8.80 26.68
N MET A 155 -10.40 8.74 25.40
CA MET A 155 -11.33 7.74 24.89
C MET A 155 -10.77 6.31 25.00
N MET A 156 -9.46 6.15 24.79
CA MET A 156 -8.75 4.88 24.95
C MET A 156 -8.39 4.56 26.41
N GLY A 157 -8.66 5.46 27.35
CA GLY A 157 -8.36 5.28 28.79
C GLY A 157 -6.88 5.39 29.16
N TYR A 158 -6.03 5.90 28.27
CA TYR A 158 -4.59 6.10 28.51
C TYR A 158 -4.29 7.39 29.28
N ILE A 159 -5.18 8.37 29.24
CA ILE A 159 -5.04 9.68 29.88
C ILE A 159 -6.31 9.93 30.71
N LYS A 160 -6.15 10.39 31.96
CA LYS A 160 -7.27 10.76 32.84
C LYS A 160 -7.85 12.13 32.52
#